data_AF-A0A8J5F8X2-F1
#
_entry.id   AF-A0A8J5F8X2-F1
#
_cell.length_a   1.000
_cell.length_b   1.000
_cell.length_c   1.000
_cell.angle_alpha   90.00
_cell.angle_beta   90.00
_cell.angle_gamma   90.00
#
_symmetry.space_group_name_H-M   'P 1'
#
loop_
_entity.id
_entity.type
_entity.pdbx_description
1 polymer ?
#
loop_
_entity_poly.entity_id
_entity_poly.type
_entity_poly.pdbx_seq_one_letter_code
_entity_poly.pdbx_strand_id
1 'polypeptide(L)' 'MAYRQRMKQNYNRRVIPRSFQVGDLVWKKVKSVGDVGKLEAPWAGPFKVIEKLRSGTYYLEDEDGRQLDRP' A
#
# COMPACT_ATOMS: atom_id res chain seq x y z
N MET A 1 -11.82 22.56 16.12
CA MET A 1 -11.49 22.42 14.67
C MET A 1 -10.00 22.65 14.37
N ALA A 2 -9.39 23.76 14.83
CA ALA A 2 -8.00 24.12 14.52
C ALA A 2 -6.92 23.09 14.94
N TYR A 3 -7.12 22.39 16.07
CA TYR A 3 -6.16 21.40 16.57
C TYR A 3 -5.97 20.20 15.62
N ARG A 4 -7.08 19.61 15.15
CA ARG A 4 -7.04 18.46 14.21
C ARG A 4 -6.39 18.85 12.87
N GLN A 5 -6.61 20.08 12.40
CA GLN A 5 -5.97 20.59 11.18
C GLN A 5 -4.46 20.78 11.34
N ARG A 6 -4.00 21.38 12.45
CA ARG A 6 -2.56 21.50 12.75
C ARG A 6 -1.88 20.14 12.86
N MET A 7 -2.53 19.16 13.52
CA MET A 7 -1.99 17.79 13.58
C MET A 7 -1.89 17.16 12.18
N LYS A 8 -2.93 17.29 11.34
CA LYS A 8 -2.91 16.79 9.97
C LYS A 8 -1.80 17.44 9.13
N GLN A 9 -1.62 18.75 9.23
CA GLN A 9 -0.55 19.46 8.49
C GLN A 9 0.83 19.00 8.94
N ASN A 10 1.07 18.89 10.24
CA ASN A 10 2.36 18.44 10.76
C ASN A 10 2.67 16.98 10.39
N TYR A 11 1.65 16.12 10.35
CA TYR A 11 1.80 14.74 9.86
C TYR A 11 2.11 14.71 8.36
N ASN A 12 1.27 15.40 7.56
CA ASN A 12 1.38 15.42 6.10
C ASN A 12 2.66 16.10 5.60
N ARG A 13 3.33 16.95 6.39
CA ARG A 13 4.58 17.64 5.95
C ARG A 13 5.70 16.67 5.56
N ARG A 14 5.66 15.43 6.07
CA ARG A 14 6.67 14.40 5.80
C ARG A 14 6.19 13.35 4.79
N VAL A 15 4.95 13.47 4.29
CA VAL A 15 4.39 12.56 3.31
C VAL A 15 4.95 12.92 1.95
N ILE A 16 5.79 12.05 1.41
CA ILE A 16 6.28 12.15 0.04
C ILE A 16 5.35 11.29 -0.82
N PRO A 17 4.57 11.88 -1.76
CA PRO A 17 3.79 11.10 -2.71
C PRO A 17 4.72 10.20 -3.52
N ARG A 18 4.41 8.90 -3.57
CA ARG A 18 5.11 7.93 -4.42
C ARG A 18 4.13 7.35 -5.42
N SER A 19 4.59 7.17 -6.65
CA SER A 19 3.86 6.48 -7.69
C SER A 19 4.67 5.28 -8.18
N PHE A 20 3.98 4.18 -8.44
CA PHE A 20 4.56 2.99 -9.05
C PHE A 20 4.20 2.92 -10.53
N GLN A 21 5.06 2.29 -11.31
CA GLN A 21 4.87 1.99 -12.73
C GLN A 21 4.51 0.52 -12.92
N VAL A 22 3.95 0.21 -14.08
CA VAL A 22 3.73 -1.19 -14.48
C VAL A 22 5.08 -1.90 -14.57
N GLY A 23 5.16 -3.09 -13.96
CA GLY A 23 6.39 -3.87 -13.81
C GLY A 23 7.11 -3.67 -12.48
N ASP A 24 6.79 -2.62 -11.71
CA ASP A 24 7.41 -2.41 -10.40
C ASP A 24 7.00 -3.52 -9.41
N LEU A 25 7.96 -3.96 -8.59
CA LEU A 25 7.69 -4.83 -7.45
C LEU A 25 7.36 -4.01 -6.21
N VAL A 26 6.24 -4.35 -5.56
CA VAL A 26 5.70 -3.61 -4.42
C VAL A 26 5.24 -4.54 -3.30
N TRP A 27 5.31 -4.07 -2.06
CA TRP A 27 4.81 -4.79 -0.89
C TRP A 27 3.39 -4.31 -0.56
N LYS A 28 2.47 -5.24 -0.26
CA LYS A 28 1.09 -4.90 0.12
C LYS A 28 0.95 -4.90 1.64
N LYS A 29 0.42 -3.81 2.22
CA LYS A 29 0.10 -3.79 3.65
C LYS A 29 -1.08 -4.72 3.93
N VAL A 30 -0.89 -5.68 4.83
CA VAL A 30 -1.95 -6.58 5.29
C VAL A 30 -2.74 -5.85 6.40
N LYS A 31 -4.08 -5.85 6.28
CA LYS A 31 -4.94 -5.44 7.40
C LYS A 31 -4.94 -6.59 8.39
N SER A 32 -4.28 -6.40 9.54
CA SER A 32 -4.29 -7.38 10.63
C SER A 32 -5.73 -7.58 11.13
N VAL A 33 -6.36 -8.69 10.71
CA VAL A 33 -7.62 -9.19 11.25
C VAL A 33 -7.30 -10.62 11.73
N GLY A 34 -6.74 -10.76 12.93
CA GLY A 34 -6.31 -12.05 13.50
C GLY A 34 -4.79 -12.28 13.53
N ASP A 35 -4.40 -13.51 13.92
CA ASP A 35 -3.13 -14.11 14.41
C ASP A 35 -1.79 -13.76 13.72
N VAL A 36 -1.67 -12.62 13.04
CA VAL A 36 -0.37 -12.01 12.78
C VAL A 36 0.16 -11.55 14.13
N GLY A 37 1.07 -12.33 14.72
CA GLY A 37 1.66 -12.02 16.01
C GLY A 37 2.15 -10.57 16.02
N LYS A 38 2.08 -9.87 17.15
CA LYS A 38 2.46 -8.46 17.31
C LYS A 38 3.86 -8.10 16.74
N LEU A 39 4.69 -9.10 16.45
CA LEU A 39 6.05 -9.02 15.94
C LEU A 39 6.22 -9.42 14.46
N GLU A 40 5.17 -9.91 13.81
CA GLU A 40 5.23 -10.23 12.39
C GLU A 40 5.07 -8.97 11.53
N ALA A 41 5.81 -8.91 10.42
CA ALA A 41 5.79 -7.77 9.54
C ALA A 41 4.39 -7.64 8.88
N PRO A 42 3.76 -6.45 8.90
CA PRO A 42 2.40 -6.27 8.39
C PRO A 42 2.34 -6.16 6.86
N TRP A 43 3.28 -6.79 6.16
CA TRP A 43 3.48 -6.66 4.71
C TRP A 43 3.50 -8.05 4.07
N ALA A 44 2.72 -8.22 3.01
CA ALA A 44 2.71 -9.43 2.20
C ALA A 44 3.46 -9.18 0.89
N GLY A 45 4.23 -10.21 0.50
CA GLY A 45 4.84 -10.40 -0.82
C GLY A 45 5.79 -9.31 -1.30
N PRO A 46 6.52 -9.59 -2.38
CA PRO A 46 6.61 -8.71 -3.51
C PRO A 46 5.49 -9.05 -4.51
N PHE A 47 4.74 -8.05 -4.94
CA PHE A 47 3.74 -8.15 -6.01
C PHE A 47 4.18 -7.29 -7.19
N LYS A 48 3.86 -7.71 -8.41
CA LYS A 48 4.11 -6.92 -9.60
C LYS A 48 2.91 -6.01 -9.90
N VAL A 49 3.17 -4.74 -10.17
CA VAL A 49 2.14 -3.83 -10.68
C VAL A 49 1.86 -4.19 -12.13
N ILE A 50 0.63 -4.60 -12.44
CA ILE A 50 0.21 -4.95 -13.81
C ILE A 50 -0.57 -3.82 -14.49
N GLU A 51 -1.24 -2.96 -13.71
CA GLU A 51 -1.99 -1.83 -14.24
C GLU A 51 -2.15 -0.72 -13.19
N LYS A 52 -2.15 0.54 -13.64
CA LYS A 52 -2.44 1.71 -12.82
C LYS A 52 -3.84 2.22 -13.12
N LEU A 53 -4.75 2.09 -12.15
CA LEU A 53 -6.15 2.49 -12.32
C LEU A 53 -6.34 3.99 -12.07
N ARG A 54 -5.78 4.51 -10.98
CA ARG A 54 -5.80 5.94 -10.61
C ARG A 54 -4.60 6.25 -9.73
N SER A 55 -4.36 7.53 -9.45
CA SER A 55 -3.29 7.93 -8.52
C SER A 55 -3.47 7.22 -7.16
N GLY A 56 -2.51 6.36 -6.82
CA GLY A 56 -2.53 5.58 -5.57
C GLY A 56 -3.37 4.28 -5.61
N THR A 57 -3.83 3.81 -6.77
CA THR A 57 -4.57 2.54 -6.89
C THR A 57 -4.04 1.73 -8.07
N TYR A 58 -3.67 0.47 -7.79
CA TYR A 58 -2.95 -0.40 -8.72
C TYR A 58 -3.53 -1.81 -8.69
N TYR A 59 -3.57 -2.48 -9.83
CA TYR A 59 -3.76 -3.92 -9.89
C TYR A 59 -2.41 -4.61 -9.72
N LEU A 60 -2.43 -5.69 -8.95
CA LEU A 60 -1.24 -6.43 -8.54
C LEU A 60 -1.34 -7.88 -9.00
N GLU A 61 -0.19 -8.47 -9.29
CA GLU A 61 -0.01 -9.88 -9.65
C GLU A 61 1.00 -10.52 -8.68
N ASP A 62 0.74 -11.75 -8.25
CA ASP A 62 1.68 -12.54 -7.45
C ASP A 62 2.78 -13.20 -8.30
N GLU A 63 3.69 -13.93 -7.67
CA GLU A 63 4.78 -14.62 -8.35
C GLU A 63 4.30 -15.74 -9.29
N ASP A 64 3.09 -16.27 -9.06
CA ASP A 64 2.45 -17.32 -9.85
C ASP A 64 1.65 -16.76 -11.04
N GLY A 65 1.62 -15.44 -11.23
CA GLY A 65 0.82 -14.80 -12.29
C GLY A 65 -0.65 -14.65 -11.95
N ARG A 66 -1.05 -14.85 -10.69
CA ARG A 66 -2.44 -14.63 -10.26
C ARG A 66 -2.63 -13.17 -9.92
N GLN A 67 -3.62 -12.57 -10.59
CA GLN A 67 -4.07 -11.24 -10.25
C GLN A 67 -4.74 -11.24 -8.87
N LEU A 68 -4.32 -10.32 -8.00
CA LEU A 68 -4.95 -10.11 -6.71
C LEU A 68 -6.34 -9.51 -6.90
N ASP A 69 -7.23 -9.83 -5.96
CA ASP A 69 -8.56 -9.23 -5.89
C ASP A 69 -8.50 -7.70 -6.01
N ARG A 70 -9.55 -7.16 -6.63
CA ARG A 70 -9.68 -5.74 -6.99
C ARG A 70 -9.34 -4.82 -5.80
N PRO A 71 -8.55 -3.75 -6.02
CA PRO A 71 -8.04 -2.88 -4.96
C PRO A 71 -9.08 -2.02 -4.25
#